data_AF-A0A3S0VGP1-F1
#
_entry.id   AF-A0A3S0VGP1-F1
#
_cell.length_a   1.000
_cell.length_b   1.000
_cell.length_c   1.000
_cell.angle_alpha   90.00
_cell.angle_beta   90.00
_cell.angle_gamma   90.00
#
_symmetry.space_group_name_H-M   'P 1'
#
loop_
_entity.id
_entity.type
_entity.pdbx_description
1 polymer ?
#
loop_
_entity_poly.entity_id
_entity_poly.type
_entity_poly.pdbx_seq_one_letter_code
_entity_poly.pdbx_strand_id
1 'polypeptide(L)' 'MTKKRNYYTASKKSKIALAAIEGKLTQAQLTSEYGVHATQIKAWKQTALQAIQGHLMKNFEIR' A
#
# COMPACT_ATOMS: atom_id res chain seq x y z
N MET A 1 27.46 -6.48 3.25
CA MET A 1 26.72 -5.38 2.59
C MET A 1 25.42 -5.11 3.36
N THR A 2 25.38 -4.07 4.17
CA THR A 2 24.17 -3.63 4.89
C THR A 2 23.20 -3.03 3.87
N LYS A 3 22.11 -3.74 3.55
CA LYS A 3 21.01 -3.20 2.73
C LYS A 3 20.50 -1.93 3.41
N LYS A 4 20.80 -0.76 2.84
CA LYS A 4 20.20 0.52 3.24
C LYS A 4 18.69 0.35 3.18
N ARG A 5 18.06 0.31 4.35
CA ARG A 5 16.61 0.20 4.47
C ARG A 5 16.03 1.54 4.01
N ASN A 6 15.52 1.59 2.78
CA ASN A 6 14.82 2.77 2.29
C ASN A 6 13.63 3.05 3.23
N TYR A 7 13.73 4.12 4.00
CA TYR A 7 12.66 4.55 4.89
C TYR A 7 11.56 5.21 4.04
N TYR A 8 10.59 4.41 3.61
CA TYR A 8 9.36 4.95 3.03
C TYR A 8 8.49 5.51 4.16
N THR A 9 8.21 6.82 4.12
CA THR A 9 7.31 7.48 5.07
C THR A 9 5.90 6.89 4.96
N ALA A 10 5.14 6.94 6.06
CA ALA A 10 3.77 6.42 6.10
C ALA A 10 2.87 7.05 5.02
N SER A 11 3.06 8.34 4.74
CA SER A 11 2.35 9.05 3.66
C SER A 11 2.65 8.45 2.28
N LYS A 12 3.92 8.15 1.98
CA LYS A 12 4.31 7.59 0.68
C LYS A 12 3.77 6.16 0.49
N LYS A 13 3.83 5.34 1.55
CA LYS A 13 3.22 4.00 1.55
C LYS A 13 1.72 4.06 1.31
N SER A 14 1.03 4.99 1.98
CA SER A 14 -0.43 5.15 1.86
C SER A 14 -0.83 5.56 0.44
N LYS A 15 -0.11 6.52 -0.18
CA LYS A 15 -0.35 6.91 -1.58
C LYS A 15 -0.16 5.74 -2.55
N ILE A 16 0.93 4.97 -2.40
CA ILE A 16 1.23 3.83 -3.26
C ILE A 16 0.19 2.71 -3.07
N ALA A 17 -0.21 2.44 -1.82
CA ALA A 17 -1.24 1.46 -1.53
C ALA A 17 -2.60 1.88 -2.11
N LEU A 18 -2.97 3.17 -2.00
CA LEU A 18 -4.19 3.70 -2.59
C LEU A 18 -4.18 3.57 -4.11
N ALA A 19 -3.10 4.00 -4.78
CA ALA A 19 -2.96 3.86 -6.23
C ALA A 19 -3.03 2.38 -6.68
N ALA A 20 -2.46 1.47 -5.88
CA ALA A 20 -2.52 0.03 -6.12
C ALA A 20 -3.91 -0.58 -5.86
N ILE A 21 -4.74 0.03 -5.00
CA ILE A 21 -6.14 -0.32 -4.78
C ILE A 21 -7.02 0.23 -5.90
N GLU A 22 -6.82 1.49 -6.29
CA GLU A 22 -7.55 2.15 -7.39
C GLU A 22 -7.34 1.45 -8.74
N GLY A 23 -6.21 0.76 -8.95
CA GLY A 23 -5.96 -0.01 -10.17
C GLY A 23 -5.65 0.83 -11.41
N LYS A 24 -5.51 2.16 -11.27
CA LYS A 24 -5.18 3.09 -12.36
C LYS A 24 -3.77 2.87 -12.93
N LEU A 25 -2.86 2.32 -12.13
CA LEU A 25 -1.48 2.00 -12.53
C LEU A 25 -1.21 0.51 -12.29
N THR A 26 -0.53 -0.11 -13.25
CA THR A 26 -0.05 -1.48 -13.09
C THR A 26 1.04 -1.55 -12.03
N GLN A 27 1.24 -2.72 -11.41
CA GLN A 27 2.34 -2.90 -10.43
C GLN A 27 3.70 -2.55 -11.02
N ALA A 28 3.91 -2.83 -12.31
CA ALA A 28 5.15 -2.50 -13.02
C ALA A 28 5.35 -0.98 -13.15
N GLN A 29 4.29 -0.23 -13.49
CA GLN A 29 4.34 1.24 -13.52
C GLN A 29 4.57 1.83 -12.14
N LEU A 30 3.92 1.32 -11.10
CA LEU A 30 4.16 1.77 -9.72
C LEU A 30 5.61 1.50 -9.29
N THR A 31 6.18 0.37 -9.71
CA THR A 31 7.60 0.08 -9.47
C THR A 31 8.51 1.06 -10.19
N SER A 32 8.20 1.40 -11.44
CA SER A 32 8.98 2.37 -12.23
C SER A 32 8.85 3.81 -11.71
N GLU A 33 7.65 4.23 -11.30
CA GLU A 33 7.34 5.60 -10.87
C GLU A 33 7.83 5.88 -9.45
N TYR A 34 7.63 4.95 -8.51
CA TYR A 34 7.98 5.15 -7.11
C TYR A 34 9.31 4.50 -6.69
N GLY A 35 9.95 3.73 -7.58
CA GLY A 35 11.17 2.99 -7.27
C GLY A 35 10.96 1.93 -6.17
N VAL A 36 9.77 1.34 -6.11
CA VAL A 36 9.38 0.35 -5.09
C VAL A 36 9.21 -1.02 -5.70
N HIS A 37 9.83 -2.04 -5.11
CA HIS A 37 9.70 -3.41 -5.59
C HIS A 37 8.24 -3.89 -5.53
N ALA A 38 7.78 -4.62 -6.56
CA ALA A 38 6.40 -5.11 -6.68
C ALA A 38 5.91 -5.86 -5.42
N THR A 39 6.77 -6.66 -4.79
CA THR A 39 6.43 -7.36 -3.53
C THR A 39 6.06 -6.40 -2.39
N GLN A 40 6.74 -5.25 -2.28
CA GLN A 40 6.44 -4.24 -1.26
C GLN A 40 5.11 -3.55 -1.54
N ILE A 41 4.83 -3.26 -2.81
CA ILE A 41 3.55 -2.68 -3.24
C ILE A 41 2.41 -3.64 -2.91
N LYS A 42 2.57 -4.94 -3.22
CA LYS A 42 1.59 -5.98 -2.88
C LYS A 42 1.36 -6.07 -1.37
N ALA A 43 2.43 -6.05 -0.57
CA ALA A 43 2.32 -6.07 0.89
C ALA A 43 1.56 -4.85 1.42
N TRP A 44 1.88 -3.64 0.95
CA TRP A 44 1.20 -2.41 1.39
C TRP A 44 -0.26 -2.36 0.95
N LYS A 45 -0.57 -2.84 -0.26
CA LYS A 45 -1.95 -2.99 -0.73
C LYS A 45 -2.75 -3.89 0.22
N GLN A 46 -2.19 -5.05 0.58
CA GLN A 46 -2.85 -5.99 1.49
C GLN A 46 -3.07 -5.38 2.88
N THR A 47 -2.05 -4.72 3.44
CA THR A 47 -2.17 -4.03 4.73
C THR A 47 -3.25 -2.94 4.69
N ALA A 48 -3.31 -2.16 3.61
CA ALA A 48 -4.32 -1.12 3.44
C ALA A 48 -5.73 -1.71 3.34
N LEU A 49 -5.93 -2.78 2.57
CA LEU A 49 -7.22 -3.47 2.47
C LEU A 49 -7.68 -4.05 3.82
N GLN A 50 -6.77 -4.66 4.58
CA GLN A 50 -7.06 -5.18 5.91
C GLN A 50 -7.45 -4.06 6.89
N ALA A 51 -6.74 -2.93 6.84
CA ALA A 51 -7.06 -1.77 7.67
C ALA A 51 -8.44 -1.16 7.31
N ILE A 52 -8.74 -1.04 6.01
CA ILE A 52 -10.04 -0.58 5.51
C ILE A 52 -11.14 -1.55 5.95
N GLN A 53 -10.96 -2.85 5.74
CA GLN A 53 -11.92 -3.87 6.15
C GLN A 53 -12.18 -3.83 7.65
N GLY A 54 -11.13 -3.79 8.48
CA GLY A 54 -11.28 -3.73 9.94
C GLY A 54 -11.95 -2.45 10.43
N HIS A 55 -11.69 -1.31 9.77
CA HIS A 55 -12.35 -0.04 10.11
C HIS A 55 -13.84 -0.04 9.68
N LEU A 56 -14.13 -0.56 8.48
CA LEU A 56 -15.50 -0.67 7.98
C LEU A 56 -16.32 -1.62 8.84
N MET A 57 -15.80 -2.79 9.19
CA MET A 57 -16.48 -3.76 10.07
C MET A 57 -16.89 -3.13 11.41
N LYS A 58 -15.96 -2.44 12.08
CA LYS A 58 -16.25 -1.71 13.32
C LYS A 58 -17.33 -0.64 13.15
N ASN A 59 -17.37 0.07 12.02
CA ASN A 59 -18.37 1.10 11.77
C ASN A 59 -19.76 0.53 11.42
N PHE A 60 -19.83 -0.68 10.85
CA PHE A 60 -21.10 -1.33 10.54
C PHE A 60 -21.70 -2.11 11.71
N GLU A 61 -20.87 -2.55 12.67
CA GLU A 61 -21.32 -3.25 13.89
C GLU A 61 -21.92 -2.33 14.96
N ILE A 62 -21.87 -1.00 14.81
CA ILE A 62 -22.46 -0.02 15.76
C ILE A 62 -23.88 0.41 15.32
N ARG A 63 -24.61 -0.41 14.55
CA ARG A 63 -26.02 -0.15 14.20
C ARG A 63 -26.95 -1.24 14.69
#